data_AF-A0A3D8R0C9-F1
#
_entry.id   AF-A0A3D8R0C9-F1
#
_cell.length_a   1.000
_cell.length_b   1.000
_cell.length_c   1.000
_cell.angle_alpha   90.00
_cell.angle_beta   90.00
_cell.angle_gamma   90.00
#
_symmetry.space_group_name_H-M   'P 1'
#
loop_
_entity.id
_entity.type
_entity.pdbx_description
1 polymer ?
#
loop_
_entity_poly.entity_id
_entity_poly.type
_entity_poly.pdbx_seq_one_letter_code
_entity_poly.pdbx_strand_id
1 'polypeptide(L)'
;MAQISISLFRFHRAFRTQPSEQIGNIVRTSDAELANIISSLPQHLQPDEPRTDATEKRDVLNPWIPWQKWDLTQTFLYYRMKINCTVQLEWLLTPHLFEGQRSICLDAIRMMLWIRRNWDQPVARRRQWALSTHIFSAGVTLTLEAKYRTTDIAQDWILDSKRCVELLQEVQSQNEVAKEGAAILQDLIKDVTAENV
;
A
#
# COMPACT_ATOMS: atom_id res chain seq x y z
N MET A 1 -14.26 8.07 -3.30
CA MET A 1 -13.41 9.04 -2.57
C MET A 1 -14.07 9.62 -1.32
N ALA A 2 -15.26 10.24 -1.39
CA ALA A 2 -15.89 10.84 -0.19
C ALA A 2 -16.06 9.86 0.99
N GLN A 3 -16.50 8.62 0.72
CA GLN A 3 -16.62 7.59 1.75
C GLN A 3 -15.29 7.22 2.40
N ILE A 4 -14.20 7.11 1.62
CA ILE A 4 -12.85 6.88 2.15
C ILE A 4 -12.46 8.03 3.08
N SER A 5 -12.66 9.28 2.65
CA SER A 5 -12.34 10.45 3.46
C SER A 5 -13.12 10.47 4.77
N ILE A 6 -14.39 10.04 4.75
CA ILE A 6 -15.21 9.92 5.97
C ILE A 6 -14.66 8.83 6.89
N SER A 7 -14.33 7.64 6.38
CA SER A 7 -13.74 6.56 7.18
C SER A 7 -12.38 6.96 7.76
N LEU A 8 -11.51 7.62 6.97
CA LEU A 8 -10.23 8.15 7.47
C LEU A 8 -10.41 9.25 8.51
N PHE A 9 -11.38 10.14 8.33
CA PHE A 9 -11.70 11.16 9.33
C PHE A 9 -12.17 10.53 10.65
N ARG A 10 -13.08 9.55 10.57
CA ARG A 10 -13.55 8.79 11.74
C ARG A 10 -12.41 8.06 12.44
N PHE A 11 -11.55 7.39 11.67
CA PHE A 11 -10.35 6.74 12.17
C PHE A 11 -9.45 7.72 12.92
N HIS A 12 -9.02 8.82 12.29
CA HIS A 12 -8.14 9.80 12.92
C HIS A 12 -8.78 10.45 14.15
N ARG A 13 -10.09 10.71 14.12
CA ARG A 13 -10.81 11.23 15.28
C ARG A 13 -10.80 10.22 16.43
N ALA A 14 -11.16 8.97 16.17
CA ALA A 14 -11.19 7.91 17.17
C ALA A 14 -9.79 7.66 17.75
N PHE A 15 -8.76 7.59 16.90
CA PHE A 15 -7.38 7.39 17.31
C PHE A 15 -6.88 8.48 18.28
N ARG A 16 -7.36 9.72 18.13
CA ARG A 16 -6.98 10.84 19.00
C ARG A 16 -7.76 10.92 20.30
N THR A 17 -9.00 10.41 20.34
CA THR A 17 -9.92 10.63 21.47
C THR A 17 -10.14 9.41 22.34
N GLN A 18 -9.90 8.21 21.81
CA GLN A 18 -10.12 6.97 22.53
C GLN A 18 -8.88 6.52 23.30
N PRO A 19 -9.04 5.73 24.38
CA PRO A 19 -7.92 5.14 25.11
C PRO A 19 -7.05 4.23 24.23
N SER A 20 -5.78 4.08 24.59
CA SER A 20 -4.81 3.24 23.86
C SER A 20 -5.25 1.76 23.74
N GLU A 21 -5.94 1.24 24.76
CA GLU A 21 -6.50 -0.11 24.77
C GLU A 21 -7.51 -0.37 23.63
N GLN A 22 -8.14 0.68 23.11
CA GLN A 22 -9.12 0.58 22.03
C GLN A 22 -8.49 0.66 20.63
N ILE A 23 -7.19 0.96 20.51
CA ILE A 23 -6.53 1.19 19.21
C ILE A 23 -6.72 -0.02 18.28
N GLY A 24 -6.56 -1.25 18.79
CA GLY A 24 -6.77 -2.47 18.00
C GLY A 24 -8.19 -2.58 17.41
N ASN A 25 -9.20 -2.22 18.20
CA ASN A 25 -10.60 -2.23 17.76
C ASN A 25 -10.87 -1.11 16.74
N ILE A 26 -10.27 0.06 16.94
CA ILE A 26 -10.38 1.21 16.02
C ILE A 26 -9.79 0.86 14.66
N VAL A 27 -8.59 0.28 14.63
CA VAL A 27 -7.92 -0.16 13.40
C VAL A 27 -8.77 -1.22 12.69
N ARG A 28 -9.23 -2.25 13.40
CA ARG A 28 -10.06 -3.33 12.84
C ARG A 28 -11.37 -2.82 12.24
N THR A 29 -12.07 -1.95 12.97
CA THR A 29 -13.34 -1.36 12.52
C THR A 29 -13.12 -0.50 11.27
N SER A 30 -12.06 0.31 11.26
CA SER A 30 -11.76 1.19 10.14
C SER A 30 -11.31 0.41 8.89
N ASP A 31 -10.53 -0.67 9.04
CA ASP A 31 -10.19 -1.56 7.93
C ASP A 31 -11.43 -2.25 7.34
N ALA A 32 -12.34 -2.73 8.20
CA ALA A 32 -13.59 -3.33 7.75
C ALA A 32 -14.47 -2.33 6.97
N GLU A 33 -14.55 -1.07 7.41
CA GLU A 33 -15.22 -0.02 6.64
C GLU A 33 -14.58 0.17 5.25
N LEU A 34 -13.24 0.23 5.17
CA LEU A 34 -12.53 0.34 3.89
C LEU A 34 -12.75 -0.88 2.99
N ALA A 35 -12.70 -2.10 3.54
CA ALA A 35 -12.94 -3.34 2.80
C ALA A 35 -14.37 -3.39 2.21
N ASN A 36 -15.36 -2.91 2.96
CA ASN A 36 -16.74 -2.81 2.49
C ASN A 36 -16.89 -1.79 1.34
N ILE A 37 -16.18 -0.66 1.40
CA ILE A 37 -16.16 0.31 0.29
C ILE A 37 -15.59 -0.33 -0.98
N ILE A 38 -14.53 -1.12 -0.89
CA ILE A 38 -13.95 -1.83 -2.05
C ILE A 38 -14.96 -2.83 -2.63
N SER A 39 -15.60 -3.62 -1.76
CA SER A 39 -16.56 -4.66 -2.17
C SER A 39 -17.84 -4.09 -2.78
N SER A 40 -18.15 -2.81 -2.54
CA SER A 40 -19.32 -2.11 -3.08
C SER A 40 -19.02 -1.31 -4.37
N LEU A 41 -17.81 -1.40 -4.91
CA LEU A 41 -17.48 -0.78 -6.19
C LEU A 41 -18.28 -1.44 -7.32
N PRO A 42 -18.66 -0.67 -8.36
CA PRO A 42 -19.22 -1.24 -9.59
C PRO A 42 -18.29 -2.31 -10.16
N GLN A 43 -18.87 -3.39 -10.72
CA GLN A 43 -18.13 -4.56 -11.22
C GLN A 43 -16.97 -4.19 -12.16
N HIS A 44 -17.15 -3.21 -13.04
CA HIS A 44 -16.11 -2.77 -13.98
C HIS A 44 -14.92 -2.03 -13.33
N LEU A 45 -15.03 -1.67 -12.05
CA LEU A 45 -13.96 -1.07 -11.23
C LEU A 45 -13.44 -2.03 -10.16
N GLN A 46 -13.98 -3.25 -10.09
CA GLN A 46 -13.47 -4.26 -9.18
C GLN A 46 -12.16 -4.84 -9.72
N PRO A 47 -11.15 -5.06 -8.85
CA PRO A 47 -9.85 -5.57 -9.26
C PRO A 47 -9.91 -7.02 -9.76
N ASP A 48 -10.91 -7.79 -9.33
CA ASP A 48 -11.15 -9.19 -9.62
C ASP A 48 -12.16 -9.43 -10.76
N GLU A 49 -12.51 -8.38 -11.52
CA GLU A 49 -13.39 -8.53 -12.68
C GLU A 49 -12.81 -9.55 -13.69
N PRO A 50 -13.57 -10.60 -14.07
CA PRO A 50 -13.10 -11.60 -15.02
C PRO A 50 -12.79 -11.00 -16.38
N ARG A 51 -11.63 -11.33 -16.93
CA ARG A 51 -11.26 -10.96 -18.31
C ARG A 51 -11.99 -11.86 -19.31
N THR A 52 -12.95 -11.26 -20.01
CA THR A 52 -13.75 -11.86 -21.08
C THR A 52 -13.67 -10.99 -22.35
N ASP A 53 -14.00 -11.55 -23.52
CA ASP A 53 -14.05 -10.80 -24.78
C ASP A 53 -14.90 -9.53 -24.69
N ALA A 54 -15.99 -9.57 -23.90
CA ALA A 54 -16.86 -8.42 -23.69
C ALA A 54 -16.18 -7.32 -22.87
N THR A 55 -15.49 -7.68 -21.78
CA THR A 55 -14.75 -6.72 -20.95
C THR A 55 -13.56 -6.13 -21.71
N GLU A 56 -12.86 -6.92 -22.53
CA GLU A 56 -11.72 -6.43 -23.30
C GLU A 56 -12.17 -5.46 -24.40
N LYS A 57 -13.25 -5.78 -25.13
CA LYS A 57 -13.85 -4.85 -26.10
C LYS A 57 -14.29 -3.55 -25.43
N ARG A 58 -14.91 -3.63 -24.25
CA ARG A 58 -15.31 -2.44 -23.48
C ARG A 58 -14.11 -1.60 -23.07
N ASP A 59 -13.04 -2.22 -22.57
CA ASP A 59 -11.86 -1.51 -22.07
C ASP A 59 -11.06 -0.84 -23.20
N VAL A 60 -11.08 -1.42 -24.41
CA VAL A 60 -10.57 -0.77 -25.63
C VAL A 60 -11.41 0.45 -25.99
N LEU A 61 -12.74 0.35 -25.93
CA LEU A 61 -13.65 1.47 -26.22
C LEU A 61 -13.61 2.55 -25.12
N ASN A 62 -13.30 2.16 -23.89
CA ASN A 62 -13.28 3.02 -22.71
C ASN A 62 -11.94 2.87 -21.94
N PRO A 63 -10.83 3.43 -22.45
CA PRO A 63 -9.50 3.26 -21.85
C PRO A 63 -9.34 3.90 -20.46
N TRP A 64 -10.34 4.65 -20.01
CA TRP A 64 -10.41 5.22 -18.66
C TRP A 64 -10.78 4.16 -17.61
N ILE A 65 -11.53 3.12 -17.98
CA ILE A 65 -11.98 2.06 -17.06
C ILE A 65 -10.79 1.32 -16.44
N PRO A 66 -9.87 0.69 -17.21
CA PRO A 66 -8.75 -0.02 -16.62
C PRO A 66 -7.84 0.91 -15.81
N TRP A 67 -7.62 2.15 -16.27
CA TRP A 67 -6.83 3.12 -15.53
C TRP A 67 -7.47 3.46 -14.17
N GLN A 68 -8.77 3.77 -14.15
CA GLN A 68 -9.48 4.14 -12.94
C GLN A 68 -9.63 2.96 -11.98
N LYS A 69 -9.88 1.76 -12.50
CA LYS A 69 -9.89 0.51 -11.72
C LYS A 69 -8.60 0.38 -10.92
N TRP A 70 -7.47 0.42 -11.61
CA TRP A 70 -6.19 0.22 -10.95
C TRP A 70 -5.78 1.38 -10.03
N ASP A 71 -6.06 2.62 -10.42
CA ASP A 71 -5.78 3.81 -9.59
C ASP A 71 -6.57 3.77 -8.27
N LEU A 72 -7.84 3.39 -8.35
CA LEU A 72 -8.69 3.18 -7.18
C LEU A 72 -8.15 2.04 -6.32
N THR A 73 -7.86 0.87 -6.89
CA THR A 73 -7.33 -0.27 -6.14
C THR A 73 -6.03 0.10 -5.40
N GLN A 74 -5.10 0.77 -6.07
CA GLN A 74 -3.85 1.24 -5.47
C GLN A 74 -4.11 2.19 -4.29
N THR A 75 -5.02 3.14 -4.47
CA THR A 75 -5.40 4.11 -3.43
C THR A 75 -6.06 3.42 -2.23
N PHE A 76 -6.93 2.45 -2.47
CA PHE A 76 -7.58 1.69 -1.41
C PHE A 76 -6.58 0.85 -0.60
N LEU A 77 -5.70 0.11 -1.29
CA LEU A 77 -4.66 -0.69 -0.65
C LEU A 77 -3.72 0.20 0.17
N TYR A 78 -3.36 1.37 -0.34
CA TYR A 78 -2.57 2.35 0.41
C TYR A 78 -3.25 2.74 1.73
N TYR A 79 -4.54 3.11 1.71
CA TYR A 79 -5.22 3.50 2.96
C TYR A 79 -5.41 2.34 3.93
N ARG A 80 -5.67 1.12 3.43
CA ARG A 80 -5.69 -0.09 4.28
C ARG A 80 -4.32 -0.32 4.92
N MET A 81 -3.24 -0.22 4.16
CA MET A 81 -1.88 -0.26 4.68
C MET A 81 -1.65 0.82 5.73
N LYS A 82 -2.01 2.09 5.47
CA LYS A 82 -1.78 3.20 6.40
C LYS A 82 -2.53 3.06 7.73
N ILE A 83 -3.78 2.60 7.69
CA ILE A 83 -4.55 2.36 8.91
C ILE A 83 -3.90 1.25 9.72
N ASN A 84 -3.57 0.12 9.09
CA ASN A 84 -2.98 -1.00 9.79
C ASN A 84 -1.56 -0.69 10.28
N CYS A 85 -0.73 0.03 9.52
CA CYS A 85 0.62 0.41 9.94
C CYS A 85 0.65 1.41 11.10
N THR A 86 -0.49 1.94 11.54
CA THR A 86 -0.54 2.84 12.69
C THR A 86 -0.20 2.11 13.99
N VAL A 87 -0.48 0.80 14.08
CA VAL A 87 -0.09 -0.07 15.20
C VAL A 87 1.23 -0.79 14.98
N GLN A 88 2.07 -0.28 14.07
CA GLN A 88 3.32 -0.96 13.70
C GLN A 88 4.25 -1.09 14.89
N LEU A 89 4.43 -0.04 15.68
CA LEU A 89 5.31 -0.09 16.85
C LEU A 89 4.85 -1.15 17.86
N GLU A 90 3.53 -1.25 18.06
CA GLU A 90 2.91 -2.16 19.00
C GLU A 90 3.06 -3.63 18.58
N TRP A 91 2.96 -3.95 17.28
CA TRP A 91 3.21 -5.31 16.81
C TRP A 91 4.69 -5.64 16.68
N LEU A 92 5.57 -4.64 16.62
CA LEU A 92 7.01 -4.85 16.68
C LEU A 92 7.45 -5.20 18.10
N LEU A 93 6.86 -4.53 19.10
CA LEU A 93 7.09 -4.80 20.52
C LEU A 93 6.38 -6.08 21.01
N THR A 94 5.14 -6.30 20.56
CA THR A 94 4.29 -7.42 20.99
C THR A 94 3.66 -8.12 19.78
N PRO A 95 4.41 -8.99 19.06
CA PRO A 95 3.98 -9.57 17.79
C PRO A 95 2.64 -10.30 17.81
N HIS A 96 2.33 -11.00 18.92
CA HIS A 96 1.14 -11.84 19.02
C HIS A 96 -0.18 -11.05 19.11
N LEU A 97 -0.15 -9.80 19.56
CA LEU A 97 -1.37 -9.03 19.85
C LEU A 97 -2.02 -8.46 18.58
N PHE A 98 -1.21 -8.21 17.55
CA PHE A 98 -1.60 -7.46 16.35
C PHE A 98 -1.19 -8.16 15.04
N GLU A 99 -1.01 -9.47 15.09
CA GLU A 99 -0.63 -10.29 13.93
C GLU A 99 -1.59 -10.13 12.75
N GLY A 100 -2.90 -10.02 13.03
CA GLY A 100 -3.92 -9.81 12.00
C GLY A 100 -3.75 -8.49 11.25
N GLN A 101 -3.58 -7.38 11.97
CA GLN A 101 -3.36 -6.05 11.38
C GLN A 101 -2.07 -6.03 10.57
N ARG A 102 -1.02 -6.67 11.11
CA ARG A 102 0.25 -6.83 10.43
C ARG A 102 0.12 -7.59 9.11
N SER A 103 -0.59 -8.72 9.09
CA SER A 103 -0.84 -9.50 7.87
C SER A 103 -1.55 -8.66 6.83
N ILE A 104 -2.65 -7.98 7.20
CA ILE A 104 -3.42 -7.13 6.29
C ILE A 104 -2.54 -6.01 5.70
N CYS A 105 -1.69 -5.39 6.52
CA CYS A 105 -0.76 -4.36 6.07
C CYS A 105 0.22 -4.90 5.01
N LEU A 106 0.87 -6.03 5.30
CA LEU A 106 1.86 -6.64 4.39
C LEU A 106 1.22 -7.17 3.11
N ASP A 107 0.04 -7.77 3.21
CA ASP A 107 -0.71 -8.26 2.04
C ASP A 107 -1.16 -7.09 1.15
N ALA A 108 -1.57 -5.97 1.74
CA ALA A 108 -1.88 -4.76 0.99
C ALA A 108 -0.67 -4.24 0.21
N ILE A 109 0.51 -4.20 0.84
CA ILE A 109 1.77 -3.80 0.19
C ILE A 109 2.11 -4.73 -0.97
N ARG A 110 2.09 -6.05 -0.75
CA ARG A 110 2.38 -7.05 -1.79
C ARG A 110 1.43 -6.92 -2.97
N MET A 111 0.13 -6.71 -2.71
CA MET A 111 -0.85 -6.46 -3.76
C MET A 111 -0.55 -5.17 -4.53
N MET A 112 -0.16 -4.08 -3.86
CA MET A 112 0.23 -2.84 -4.53
C MET A 112 1.41 -3.07 -5.49
N LEU A 113 2.44 -3.82 -5.06
CA LEU A 113 3.59 -4.15 -5.89
C LEU A 113 3.23 -5.07 -7.05
N TRP A 114 2.40 -6.09 -6.80
CA TRP A 114 1.91 -6.99 -7.83
C TRP A 114 1.15 -6.23 -8.92
N ILE A 115 0.22 -5.34 -8.53
CA ILE A 115 -0.54 -4.53 -9.48
C ILE A 115 0.40 -3.68 -10.32
N ARG A 116 1.41 -3.03 -9.72
CA ARG A 116 2.35 -2.18 -10.47
C ARG A 116 3.14 -2.94 -11.53
N ARG A 117 3.55 -4.17 -11.20
CA ARG A 117 4.27 -5.04 -12.13
C ARG A 117 3.40 -5.52 -13.28
N ASN A 118 2.14 -5.85 -13.00
CA ASN A 118 1.19 -6.37 -13.97
C ASN A 118 0.38 -5.27 -14.66
N TRP A 119 0.66 -4.00 -14.34
CA TRP A 119 0.00 -2.85 -14.94
C TRP A 119 0.47 -2.68 -16.39
N ASP A 120 -0.39 -3.00 -17.34
CA ASP A 120 -0.10 -2.95 -18.78
C ASP A 120 -0.15 -1.55 -19.41
N GLN A 121 -0.66 -0.53 -18.69
CA GLN A 121 -0.71 0.83 -19.23
C GLN A 121 0.64 1.58 -19.15
N PRO A 122 0.84 2.61 -19.99
CA PRO A 122 2.10 3.35 -20.06
C PRO A 122 2.55 3.95 -18.72
N VAL A 123 3.87 3.93 -18.48
CA VAL A 123 4.52 4.53 -17.30
C VAL A 123 4.15 6.00 -17.10
N ALA A 124 3.85 6.74 -18.17
CA ALA A 124 3.36 8.12 -18.09
C ALA A 124 2.08 8.28 -17.26
N ARG A 125 1.24 7.24 -17.12
CA ARG A 125 0.06 7.26 -16.25
C ARG A 125 0.40 7.00 -14.77
N ARG A 126 1.63 6.55 -14.49
CA ARG A 126 2.14 6.25 -13.14
C ARG A 126 2.88 7.43 -12.50
N ARG A 127 3.19 8.48 -13.25
CA ARG A 127 3.96 9.66 -12.78
C ARG A 127 3.28 10.53 -11.72
N GLN A 128 2.05 10.20 -11.33
CA GLN A 128 1.32 11.00 -10.35
C GLN A 128 2.02 10.96 -8.99
N TRP A 129 2.14 12.11 -8.33
CA TRP A 129 2.83 12.23 -7.05
C TRP A 129 2.25 11.29 -5.97
N ALA A 130 0.92 11.13 -5.92
CA ALA A 130 0.24 10.28 -4.95
C ALA A 130 0.70 8.81 -5.05
N LEU A 131 0.84 8.32 -6.29
CA LEU A 131 1.27 6.95 -6.56
C LEU A 131 2.70 6.71 -6.09
N SER A 132 3.61 7.67 -6.28
CA SER A 132 4.98 7.61 -5.75
C SER A 132 4.99 7.63 -4.23
N THR A 133 4.16 8.47 -3.59
CA THR A 133 4.01 8.49 -2.13
C THR A 133 3.53 7.15 -1.58
N HIS A 134 2.61 6.49 -2.27
CA HIS A 134 2.10 5.17 -1.86
C HIS A 134 3.22 4.12 -1.89
N ILE A 135 4.02 4.08 -2.97
CA ILE A 135 5.14 3.14 -3.11
C ILE A 135 6.26 3.43 -2.11
N PHE A 136 6.60 4.70 -1.91
CA PHE A 136 7.56 5.10 -0.89
C PHE A 136 7.13 4.65 0.51
N SER A 137 5.87 4.93 0.89
CA SER A 137 5.35 4.51 2.20
C SER A 137 5.36 2.99 2.36
N ALA A 138 5.02 2.22 1.31
CA ALA A 138 5.09 0.78 1.33
C ALA A 138 6.52 0.26 1.55
N GLY A 139 7.50 0.83 0.84
CA GLY A 139 8.91 0.48 0.99
C GLY A 139 9.46 0.81 2.38
N VAL A 140 9.10 1.95 2.96
CA VAL A 140 9.49 2.29 4.33
C VAL A 140 8.91 1.29 5.32
N THR A 141 7.61 0.97 5.21
CA THR A 141 6.96 0.00 6.10
C THR A 141 7.63 -1.37 6.03
N LEU A 142 7.93 -1.89 4.83
CA LEU A 142 8.65 -3.16 4.64
C LEU A 142 10.06 -3.14 5.24
N THR A 143 10.80 -2.05 5.02
CA THR A 143 12.18 -1.92 5.48
C THR A 143 12.27 -1.88 7.00
N LEU A 144 11.36 -1.13 7.65
CA LEU A 144 11.25 -1.12 9.10
C LEU A 144 10.81 -2.47 9.65
N GLU A 145 9.89 -3.15 8.98
CA GLU A 145 9.43 -4.48 9.38
C GLU A 145 10.59 -5.49 9.30
N ALA A 146 11.44 -5.42 8.26
CA ALA A 146 12.58 -6.30 8.07
C ALA A 146 13.64 -6.18 9.17
N LYS A 147 13.81 -4.98 9.73
CA LYS A 147 14.76 -4.72 10.84
C LYS A 147 14.53 -5.60 12.07
N TYR A 148 13.29 -6.04 12.31
CA TYR A 148 12.91 -6.75 13.54
C TYR A 148 12.63 -8.25 13.33
N ARG A 149 13.14 -8.87 12.25
CA ARG A 149 12.86 -10.28 11.93
C ARG A 149 14.11 -11.12 11.75
N THR A 150 13.86 -12.42 11.70
CA THR A 150 14.84 -13.42 11.29
C THR A 150 15.30 -13.17 9.86
N THR A 151 16.54 -13.56 9.59
CA THR A 151 17.27 -13.20 8.38
C THR A 151 16.54 -13.59 7.08
N ASP A 152 15.92 -14.77 7.02
CA ASP A 152 15.25 -15.24 5.81
C ASP A 152 14.01 -14.41 5.45
N ILE A 153 13.15 -14.12 6.43
CA ILE A 153 11.94 -13.32 6.22
C ILE A 153 12.31 -11.85 5.98
N ALA A 154 13.35 -11.36 6.68
CA ALA A 154 13.88 -10.02 6.47
C ALA A 154 14.39 -9.84 5.02
N GLN A 155 15.06 -10.84 4.45
CA GLN A 155 15.56 -10.78 3.07
C GLN A 155 14.43 -10.62 2.04
N ASP A 156 13.33 -11.35 2.20
CA ASP A 156 12.16 -11.24 1.32
C ASP A 156 11.58 -9.82 1.32
N TRP A 157 11.47 -9.19 2.48
CA TRP A 157 10.94 -7.83 2.58
C TRP A 157 11.93 -6.78 2.13
N ILE A 158 13.24 -6.97 2.36
CA ILE A 158 14.26 -6.10 1.77
C ILE A 158 14.22 -6.19 0.24
N LEU A 159 13.98 -7.37 -0.32
CA LEU A 159 13.79 -7.53 -1.76
C LEU A 159 12.55 -6.75 -2.23
N ASP A 160 11.43 -6.84 -1.51
CA ASP A 160 10.24 -6.05 -1.82
C ASP A 160 10.47 -4.53 -1.67
N SER A 161 11.24 -4.08 -0.68
CA SER A 161 11.65 -2.69 -0.54
C SER A 161 12.52 -2.21 -1.71
N LYS A 162 13.45 -3.03 -2.19
CA LYS A 162 14.25 -2.72 -3.39
C LYS A 162 13.37 -2.59 -4.63
N ARG A 163 12.31 -3.40 -4.75
CA ARG A 163 11.32 -3.25 -5.83
C ARG A 163 10.56 -1.92 -5.74
N CYS A 164 10.27 -1.43 -4.54
CA CYS A 164 9.71 -0.08 -4.38
C CYS A 164 10.66 0.99 -4.93
N VAL A 165 11.98 0.86 -4.67
CA VAL A 165 12.99 1.77 -5.22
C VAL A 165 12.99 1.74 -6.74
N GLU A 166 13.02 0.56 -7.35
CA GLU A 166 12.98 0.39 -8.82
C GLU A 166 11.76 1.11 -9.42
N LEU A 167 10.58 0.90 -8.84
CA LEU A 167 9.33 1.53 -9.29
C LEU A 167 9.35 3.07 -9.17
N LEU A 168 10.02 3.62 -8.15
CA LEU A 168 10.17 5.06 -8.00
C LEU A 168 11.16 5.62 -9.04
N GLN A 169 12.25 4.89 -9.30
CA GLN A 169 13.25 5.26 -10.31
C GLN A 169 12.68 5.27 -11.74
N GLU A 170 11.69 4.44 -12.06
CA GLU A 170 11.00 4.45 -13.36
C GLU A 170 10.40 5.82 -13.71
N VAL A 171 9.95 6.59 -12.70
CA VAL A 171 9.22 7.86 -12.88
C VAL A 171 9.98 9.08 -12.38
N GLN A 172 11.16 8.91 -11.77
CA GLN A 172 11.91 9.98 -11.09
C GLN A 172 12.26 11.18 -12.00
N SER A 173 12.43 10.96 -13.31
CA SER A 173 12.75 12.04 -14.27
C SER A 173 11.62 13.05 -14.44
N GLN A 174 10.40 12.71 -14.03
CA GLN A 174 9.20 13.54 -14.16
C GLN A 174 8.46 13.72 -12.82
N ASN A 175 9.05 13.24 -11.72
CA ASN A 175 8.41 13.23 -10.42
C ASN A 175 9.47 13.34 -9.31
N GLU A 176 9.60 14.55 -8.75
CA GLU A 176 10.55 14.83 -7.66
C GLU A 176 10.26 14.02 -6.38
N VAL A 177 9.00 13.73 -6.06
CA VAL A 177 8.65 12.87 -4.92
C VAL A 177 9.21 11.46 -5.11
N ALA A 178 9.20 10.96 -6.35
CA ALA A 178 9.77 9.65 -6.65
C ALA A 178 11.30 9.66 -6.56
N LYS A 179 11.94 10.71 -7.05
CA LYS A 179 13.40 10.89 -6.96
C LYS A 179 13.88 10.93 -5.51
N GLU A 180 13.31 11.84 -4.72
CA GLU A 180 13.66 11.99 -3.31
C GLU A 180 13.28 10.74 -2.50
N GLY A 181 12.10 10.17 -2.76
CA GLY A 181 11.64 8.95 -2.12
C GLY A 181 12.54 7.74 -2.41
N ALA A 182 13.04 7.60 -3.65
CA ALA A 182 13.98 6.54 -4.00
C ALA A 182 15.31 6.69 -3.24
N ALA A 183 15.85 7.91 -3.16
CA ALA A 183 17.10 8.17 -2.45
C ALA A 183 16.97 7.86 -0.95
N ILE A 184 15.95 8.41 -0.28
CA ILE A 184 15.69 8.18 1.15
C ILE A 184 15.50 6.68 1.43
N LEU A 185 14.72 5.99 0.60
CA LEU A 185 14.46 4.57 0.81
C LEU A 185 15.72 3.71 0.58
N GLN A 186 16.56 4.05 -0.40
CA GLN A 186 17.84 3.36 -0.60
C GLN A 186 18.76 3.47 0.61
N ASP A 187 18.87 4.67 1.19
CA ASP A 187 19.73 4.88 2.36
C ASP A 187 19.17 4.13 3.57
N LEU A 188 17.85 4.15 3.80
CA LEU A 188 17.21 3.37 4.85
C LEU A 188 17.46 1.85 4.69
N ILE A 189 17.39 1.32 3.46
CA ILE A 189 17.69 -0.09 3.20
C ILE A 189 19.14 -0.41 3.54
N LYS A 190 20.10 0.45 3.15
CA LYS A 190 21.52 0.24 3.47
C LYS A 190 21.73 0.18 4.97
N ASP A 191 21.17 1.13 5.71
CA ASP A 191 21.28 1.21 7.17
C ASP A 191 20.78 -0.09 7.83
N VAL A 192 19.58 -0.55 7.46
CA VAL A 192 19.01 -1.79 8.00
C VAL A 192 19.82 -3.03 7.59
N THR A 193 20.37 -3.07 6.38
CA THR A 193 21.21 -4.21 5.97
C THR A 193 22.57 -4.22 6.67
N ALA A 194 23.14 -3.06 6.99
CA ALA A 194 24.42 -2.95 7.69
C ALA A 194 24.31 -3.35 9.17
N GLU A 195 23.17 -3.10 9.82
CA GLU A 195 22.92 -3.54 11.20
C GLU A 195 22.70 -5.06 11.34
N ASN A 196 22.40 -5.76 10.24
CA ASN A 196 22.08 -7.19 10.22
C ASN A 196 23.24 -8.10 9.77
N VAL A 197 24.42 -7.52 9.51
CA VAL A 197 25.68 -8.22 9.15
C VAL A 197 26.62 -8.20 10.34
#